data_AF-A0A936V9F2-F1
#
_entry.id   AF-A0A936V9F2-F1
#
_cell.length_a   1.000
_cell.length_b   1.000
_cell.length_c   1.000
_cell.angle_alpha   90.00
_cell.angle_beta   90.00
_cell.angle_gamma   90.00
#
_symmetry.space_group_name_H-M   'P 1'
#
loop_
_entity.id
_entity.type
_entity.pdbx_description
1 polymer ?
#
loop_
_entity_poly.entity_id
_entity_poly.type
_entity_poly.pdbx_seq_one_letter_code
_entity_poly.pdbx_strand_id
1 'polypeptide(L)'
;MVAVSAQVKKTPRPGTPPPIARSTPQPTPEPTPEKKNGRPDPSVKSGDKAKPTFVPTHIFKFERPGFLTSKIVIEHDDSGKGTIAFLKKDFDETMTDPIQLSEKTIDGLKQAFERLHFLDSTESYQYEKELANMGSNEITLRLDGRERTVKYNWTENKDAKFLMDEYRRIANEYVWKFDMVVTRENQPLEAPRMIGTLDTYLRLGEISDPPHLLAFIKEISEDERLPLIARNHAARLIKQIEKVKK
;
A
#
# COMPACT_ATOMS: atom_id res chain seq x y z
N MET A 1 11.43 77.64 8.66
CA MET A 1 12.75 77.01 8.56
C MET A 1 13.24 77.09 7.11
N VAL A 2 14.29 77.89 6.91
CA VAL A 2 15.39 77.82 5.91
C VAL A 2 15.17 76.81 4.76
N ALA A 3 14.92 77.22 3.50
CA ALA A 3 15.90 77.58 2.45
C ALA A 3 16.97 76.46 2.23
N VAL A 4 17.36 75.97 1.05
CA VAL A 4 17.63 76.57 -0.26
C VAL A 4 17.63 75.43 -1.30
N SER A 5 16.91 75.61 -2.41
CA SER A 5 17.15 74.87 -3.66
C SER A 5 18.22 75.61 -4.47
N ALA A 6 19.29 74.92 -4.86
CA ALA A 6 20.33 75.47 -5.72
C ALA A 6 20.09 75.10 -7.19
N GLN A 7 20.08 76.11 -8.05
CA GLN A 7 19.95 75.99 -9.50
C GLN A 7 21.32 76.05 -10.20
N VAL A 8 21.46 75.15 -11.20
CA VAL A 8 22.05 75.35 -12.54
C VAL A 8 23.58 75.47 -12.70
N LYS A 9 24.13 74.58 -13.54
CA LYS A 9 25.05 74.97 -14.62
C LYS A 9 24.86 74.07 -15.87
N LYS A 10 24.58 74.70 -17.01
CA LYS A 10 24.47 74.10 -18.35
C LYS A 10 25.77 74.30 -19.14
N THR A 11 25.89 73.47 -20.18
CA THR A 11 26.73 73.53 -21.41
C THR A 11 28.04 72.74 -21.40
N PRO A 12 28.58 72.29 -22.57
CA PRO A 12 27.97 72.08 -23.89
C PRO A 12 28.17 70.64 -24.44
N ARG A 13 27.37 70.29 -25.46
CA ARG A 13 27.47 69.04 -26.24
C ARG A 13 28.43 69.26 -27.42
N PRO A 14 29.45 68.42 -27.63
CA PRO A 14 30.14 68.33 -28.91
C PRO A 14 29.90 66.97 -29.59
N GLY A 15 29.49 67.05 -30.86
CA GLY A 15 29.95 66.16 -31.94
C GLY A 15 29.59 64.68 -31.87
N THR A 16 28.59 64.29 -32.64
CA THR A 16 28.35 62.90 -33.08
C THR A 16 29.44 62.43 -34.04
N PRO A 17 30.17 61.33 -33.77
CA PRO A 17 30.85 60.54 -34.78
C PRO A 17 29.90 59.46 -35.35
N PRO A 18 30.10 59.03 -36.60
CA PRO A 18 29.17 58.16 -37.35
C PRO A 18 29.01 56.77 -36.72
N PRO A 19 27.89 56.07 -36.99
CA PRO A 19 27.56 54.81 -36.36
C PRO A 19 28.55 53.72 -36.80
N ILE A 20 29.33 53.21 -35.83
CA ILE A 20 30.04 51.94 -35.98
C ILE A 20 28.99 50.85 -36.02
N ALA A 21 28.90 50.15 -37.15
CA ALA A 21 28.09 48.96 -37.33
C ALA A 21 28.47 47.93 -36.26
N ARG A 22 27.65 47.83 -35.21
CA ARG A 22 27.73 46.73 -34.26
C ARG A 22 26.95 45.58 -34.85
N SER A 23 27.69 44.51 -35.16
CA SER A 23 27.17 43.18 -35.44
C SER A 23 26.08 42.83 -34.42
N THR A 24 24.87 42.56 -34.92
CA THR A 24 23.79 41.93 -34.18
C THR A 24 24.32 40.69 -33.47
N PRO A 25 24.20 40.58 -32.13
CA PRO A 25 24.37 39.29 -31.48
C PRO A 25 23.27 38.36 -32.00
N GLN A 26 23.73 37.23 -32.52
CA GLN A 26 22.93 36.08 -32.91
C GLN A 26 21.96 35.73 -31.77
N PRO A 27 20.66 35.51 -32.05
CA PRO A 27 19.73 35.13 -30.99
C PRO A 27 20.19 33.82 -30.37
N THR A 28 20.51 33.86 -29.08
CA THR A 28 20.55 32.67 -28.23
C THR A 28 19.23 31.93 -28.44
N PRO A 29 19.21 30.63 -28.79
CA PRO A 29 17.97 29.89 -28.82
C PRO A 29 17.35 29.95 -27.42
N GLU A 30 16.18 30.57 -27.37
CA GLU A 30 15.29 30.56 -26.22
C GLU A 30 15.05 29.09 -25.85
N PRO A 31 15.35 28.65 -24.61
CA PRO A 31 14.96 27.32 -24.18
C PRO A 31 13.44 27.30 -24.19
N THR A 32 12.88 26.61 -25.16
CA THR A 32 11.47 26.24 -25.24
C THR A 32 11.00 25.87 -23.84
N PRO A 33 9.95 26.48 -23.28
CA PRO A 33 9.41 26.02 -22.01
C PRO A 33 8.94 24.58 -22.21
N GLU A 34 9.70 23.63 -21.66
CA GLU A 34 9.27 22.25 -21.56
C GLU A 34 7.92 22.25 -20.86
N LYS A 35 6.89 21.83 -21.58
CA LYS A 35 5.60 21.47 -21.01
C LYS A 35 5.83 20.33 -20.01
N LYS A 36 6.13 20.67 -18.76
CA LYS A 36 5.97 19.76 -17.61
C LYS A 36 4.48 19.53 -17.38
N ASN A 37 3.93 18.66 -18.20
CA ASN A 37 2.76 17.81 -17.93
C ASN A 37 2.76 16.74 -19.03
N GLY A 38 3.84 15.95 -19.06
CA GLY A 38 3.85 14.65 -19.70
C GLY A 38 3.26 13.65 -18.72
N ARG A 39 2.11 13.07 -19.07
CA ARG A 39 1.66 11.80 -18.52
C ARG A 39 2.84 10.82 -18.57
N PRO A 40 3.16 10.07 -17.50
CA PRO A 40 4.18 9.03 -17.59
C PRO A 40 3.89 8.13 -18.78
N ASP A 41 4.92 7.85 -19.59
CA ASP A 41 4.85 6.87 -20.67
C ASP A 41 4.23 5.56 -20.15
N PRO A 42 3.27 4.96 -20.86
CA PRO A 42 2.68 3.67 -20.49
C PRO A 42 3.64 2.50 -20.82
N SER A 43 4.93 2.69 -20.58
CA SER A 43 5.96 1.66 -20.72
C SER A 43 6.31 0.99 -19.38
N VAL A 44 5.39 1.03 -18.40
CA VAL A 44 5.23 -0.15 -17.55
C VAL A 44 4.42 -1.12 -18.40
N LYS A 45 5.14 -1.94 -19.16
CA LYS A 45 4.56 -3.15 -19.74
C LYS A 45 3.83 -3.85 -18.60
N SER A 46 2.51 -3.92 -18.74
CA SER A 46 1.64 -4.79 -17.97
C SER A 46 2.38 -6.11 -17.80
N GLY A 47 2.82 -6.40 -16.59
CA GLY A 47 3.41 -7.68 -16.28
C GLY A 47 2.36 -8.72 -16.63
N ASP A 48 2.69 -9.59 -17.57
CA ASP A 48 2.06 -10.89 -17.70
C ASP A 48 1.72 -11.40 -16.31
N LYS A 49 0.47 -11.84 -16.11
CA LYS A 49 0.03 -12.53 -14.89
C LYS A 49 1.13 -13.50 -14.49
N ALA A 50 1.96 -13.12 -13.51
CA ALA A 50 3.06 -13.94 -13.08
C ALA A 50 2.42 -15.17 -12.47
N LYS A 51 2.37 -16.27 -13.24
CA LYS A 51 1.95 -17.56 -12.71
C LYS A 51 2.80 -17.79 -11.47
N PRO A 52 2.20 -18.15 -10.32
CA PRO A 52 2.96 -18.41 -9.12
C PRO A 52 4.04 -19.43 -9.47
N THR A 53 5.31 -19.06 -9.24
CA THR A 53 6.47 -19.95 -9.43
C THR A 53 6.56 -21.02 -8.33
N PHE A 54 5.49 -21.19 -7.56
CA PHE A 54 5.35 -22.13 -6.46
C PHE A 54 3.96 -22.78 -6.54
N VAL A 55 3.81 -23.95 -5.94
CA VAL A 55 2.50 -24.61 -5.81
C VAL A 55 1.89 -24.15 -4.49
N PRO A 56 0.76 -23.41 -4.49
CA PRO A 56 0.16 -22.94 -3.26
C PRO A 56 -0.47 -24.09 -2.48
N THR A 57 -0.05 -24.25 -1.23
CA THR A 57 -0.61 -25.22 -0.29
C THR A 57 -1.78 -24.62 0.48
N HIS A 58 -1.75 -23.31 0.74
CA HIS A 58 -2.77 -22.58 1.47
C HIS A 58 -3.41 -21.53 0.57
N ILE A 59 -4.74 -21.57 0.43
CA ILE A 59 -5.48 -20.61 -0.39
C ILE A 59 -6.66 -20.08 0.41
N PHE A 60 -6.74 -18.76 0.52
CA PHE A 60 -7.87 -18.05 1.10
C PHE A 60 -8.49 -17.15 0.04
N LYS A 61 -9.81 -17.14 -0.04
CA LYS A 61 -10.56 -16.18 -0.84
C LYS A 61 -11.61 -15.50 0.01
N PHE A 62 -11.73 -14.20 -0.17
CA PHE A 62 -12.80 -13.40 0.40
C PHE A 62 -13.51 -12.63 -0.71
N GLU A 63 -14.84 -12.67 -0.71
CA GLU A 63 -15.67 -11.94 -1.67
C GLU A 63 -16.81 -11.20 -0.96
N ARG A 64 -16.93 -9.91 -1.24
CA ARG A 64 -18.01 -9.04 -0.77
C ARG A 64 -18.34 -7.98 -1.82
N PRO A 65 -19.35 -8.21 -2.67
CA PRO A 65 -19.76 -7.26 -3.70
C PRO A 65 -20.14 -5.89 -3.12
N GLY A 66 -19.82 -4.82 -3.85
CA GLY A 66 -20.18 -3.44 -3.49
C GLY A 66 -19.25 -2.75 -2.48
N PHE A 67 -18.25 -3.45 -1.94
CA PHE A 67 -17.25 -2.88 -1.02
C PHE A 67 -16.03 -2.33 -1.77
N LEU A 68 -15.28 -1.44 -1.10
CA LEU A 68 -14.08 -0.81 -1.66
C LEU A 68 -13.06 -1.85 -2.12
N THR A 69 -12.84 -2.89 -1.33
CA THR A 69 -12.10 -4.10 -1.72
C THR A 69 -13.12 -5.23 -1.79
N SER A 70 -13.50 -5.61 -3.01
CA SER A 70 -14.63 -6.50 -3.26
C SER A 70 -14.23 -7.98 -3.33
N LYS A 71 -12.96 -8.25 -3.66
CA LYS A 71 -12.40 -9.59 -3.72
C LYS A 71 -10.95 -9.57 -3.25
N ILE A 72 -10.57 -10.59 -2.48
CA ILE A 72 -9.19 -10.83 -2.04
C ILE A 72 -8.91 -12.33 -2.22
N VAL A 73 -7.74 -12.65 -2.73
CA VAL A 73 -7.21 -14.01 -2.84
C VAL A 73 -5.81 -13.99 -2.27
N ILE A 74 -5.55 -14.84 -1.27
CA ILE A 74 -4.22 -15.04 -0.69
C ILE A 74 -3.83 -16.47 -1.01
N GLU A 75 -2.65 -16.65 -1.59
CA GLU A 75 -2.07 -17.96 -1.90
C GLU A 75 -0.66 -17.99 -1.34
N HIS A 76 -0.33 -19.00 -0.53
CA HIS A 76 1.04 -19.17 -0.02
C HIS A 76 1.41 -20.64 0.17
N ASP A 77 2.72 -20.90 0.25
CA ASP A 77 3.29 -22.19 0.60
C ASP A 77 3.43 -22.36 2.13
N ASP A 78 3.99 -23.49 2.56
CA ASP A 78 4.17 -23.83 3.98
C ASP A 78 5.25 -22.99 4.69
N SER A 79 6.03 -22.23 3.92
CA SER A 79 7.00 -21.23 4.41
C SER A 79 6.40 -19.82 4.47
N GLY A 80 5.12 -19.66 4.10
CA GLY A 80 4.41 -18.39 4.08
C GLY A 80 4.81 -17.48 2.92
N LYS A 81 5.61 -17.96 1.97
CA LYS A 81 5.90 -17.23 0.75
C LYS A 81 4.72 -17.37 -0.20
N GLY A 82 4.30 -16.27 -0.81
CA GLY A 82 3.11 -16.32 -1.64
C GLY A 82 2.79 -15.05 -2.41
N THR A 83 1.51 -14.92 -2.75
CA THR A 83 0.93 -13.75 -3.38
C THR A 83 -0.41 -13.39 -2.74
N ILE A 84 -0.71 -12.10 -2.74
CA ILE A 84 -2.05 -11.56 -2.49
C ILE A 84 -2.55 -10.89 -3.76
N ALA A 85 -3.78 -11.18 -4.15
CA ALA A 85 -4.46 -10.55 -5.26
C ALA A 85 -5.77 -9.93 -4.77
N PHE A 86 -6.08 -8.68 -5.12
CA PHE A 86 -7.30 -8.04 -4.69
C PHE A 86 -7.90 -7.12 -5.76
N LEU A 87 -9.23 -7.00 -5.74
CA LEU A 87 -9.99 -6.16 -6.65
C LEU A 87 -10.59 -4.97 -5.89
N LYS A 88 -10.24 -3.77 -6.34
CA LYS A 88 -10.77 -2.52 -5.78
C LYS A 88 -11.91 -1.99 -6.64
N LYS A 89 -12.89 -1.37 -6.00
CA LYS A 89 -14.10 -0.85 -6.67
C LYS A 89 -13.79 0.11 -7.83
N ASP A 90 -12.75 0.92 -7.68
CA ASP A 90 -12.38 1.95 -8.66
C ASP A 90 -11.37 1.45 -9.72
N PHE A 91 -11.02 0.15 -9.68
CA PHE A 91 -10.06 -0.47 -10.59
C PHE A 91 -10.69 -1.69 -11.27
N ASP A 92 -10.68 -1.70 -12.60
CA ASP A 92 -11.17 -2.84 -13.38
C ASP A 92 -10.17 -4.02 -13.42
N GLU A 93 -8.96 -3.82 -12.87
CA GLU A 93 -7.89 -4.80 -12.83
C GLU A 93 -7.64 -5.31 -11.41
N THR A 94 -7.38 -6.62 -11.30
CA THR A 94 -6.89 -7.23 -10.06
C THR A 94 -5.45 -6.84 -9.83
N MET A 95 -5.16 -6.25 -8.68
CA MET A 95 -3.79 -5.95 -8.23
C MET A 95 -3.22 -7.21 -7.57
N THR A 96 -1.95 -7.53 -7.84
CA THR A 96 -1.28 -8.70 -7.27
C THR A 96 0.11 -8.32 -6.76
N ASP A 97 0.37 -8.61 -5.49
CA ASP A 97 1.63 -8.35 -4.82
C ASP A 97 2.20 -9.64 -4.18
N PRO A 98 3.53 -9.78 -4.10
CA PRO A 98 4.15 -10.85 -3.33
C PRO A 98 3.93 -10.65 -1.83
N ILE A 99 3.79 -11.75 -1.10
CA ILE A 99 3.70 -11.74 0.36
C ILE A 99 4.74 -12.68 0.99
N GLN A 100 5.11 -12.35 2.22
CA GLN A 100 5.88 -13.21 3.11
C GLN A 100 5.23 -13.17 4.49
N LEU A 101 4.62 -14.26 4.92
CA LEU A 101 4.06 -14.36 6.26
C LEU A 101 5.18 -14.57 7.28
N SER A 102 4.97 -14.10 8.52
CA SER A 102 5.91 -14.37 9.60
C SER A 102 5.73 -15.79 10.13
N GLU A 103 6.78 -16.34 10.74
CA GLU A 103 6.77 -17.68 11.33
C GLU A 103 5.62 -17.85 12.33
N LYS A 104 5.39 -16.84 13.17
CA LYS A 104 4.30 -16.81 14.15
C LYS A 104 2.93 -16.96 13.49
N THR A 105 2.68 -16.25 12.39
CA THR A 105 1.41 -16.35 11.64
C THR A 105 1.25 -17.75 11.06
N ILE A 106 2.30 -18.28 10.43
CA ILE A 106 2.29 -19.61 9.81
C ILE A 106 2.02 -20.69 10.86
N ASP A 107 2.67 -20.63 12.01
CA ASP A 107 2.48 -21.58 13.11
C ASP A 107 1.04 -21.54 13.63
N GLY A 108 0.47 -20.34 13.78
CA GLY A 108 -0.94 -20.17 14.15
C GLY A 108 -1.89 -20.84 13.16
N LEU A 109 -1.67 -20.62 11.86
CA LEU A 109 -2.47 -21.24 10.80
C LEU A 109 -2.35 -22.78 10.83
N LYS A 110 -1.12 -23.31 10.89
CA LYS A 110 -0.84 -24.76 10.96
C LYS A 110 -1.56 -25.42 12.12
N GLN A 111 -1.43 -24.87 13.32
CA GLN A 111 -2.09 -25.41 14.51
C GLN A 111 -3.61 -25.39 14.40
N ALA A 112 -4.21 -24.35 13.78
CA ALA A 112 -5.65 -24.31 13.57
C ALA A 112 -6.11 -25.38 12.57
N PHE A 113 -5.40 -25.57 11.45
CA PHE A 113 -5.69 -26.64 10.51
C PHE A 113 -5.55 -28.04 11.14
N GLU A 114 -4.54 -28.25 11.98
CA GLU A 114 -4.34 -29.49 12.73
C GLU A 114 -5.48 -29.77 13.71
N ARG A 115 -5.87 -28.79 14.54
CA ARG A 115 -6.97 -28.94 15.51
C ARG A 115 -8.32 -29.20 14.83
N LEU A 116 -8.52 -28.67 13.63
CA LEU A 116 -9.70 -28.93 12.82
C LEU A 116 -9.69 -30.31 12.16
N HIS A 117 -8.57 -31.04 12.21
CA HIS A 117 -8.30 -32.19 11.35
C HIS A 117 -8.70 -31.88 9.91
N PHE A 118 -8.30 -30.70 9.42
CA PHE A 118 -9.04 -30.03 8.36
C PHE A 118 -9.21 -30.89 7.12
N LEU A 119 -8.17 -31.56 6.64
CA LEU A 119 -8.22 -32.41 5.43
C LEU A 119 -9.10 -33.65 5.58
N ASP A 120 -9.28 -34.14 6.80
CA ASP A 120 -10.03 -35.35 7.12
C ASP A 120 -11.46 -35.04 7.62
N SER A 121 -11.74 -33.77 7.90
CA SER A 121 -13.04 -33.30 8.39
C SER A 121 -14.06 -33.12 7.26
N THR A 122 -15.34 -33.39 7.57
CA THR A 122 -16.48 -33.11 6.68
C THR A 122 -17.37 -31.97 7.19
N GLU A 123 -16.95 -31.25 8.24
CA GLU A 123 -17.72 -30.16 8.86
C GLU A 123 -17.83 -28.94 7.95
N SER A 124 -19.02 -28.37 7.73
CA SER A 124 -19.19 -27.21 6.83
C SER A 124 -18.68 -25.89 7.43
N TYR A 125 -18.48 -25.82 8.75
CA TYR A 125 -18.18 -24.64 9.57
C TYR A 125 -19.20 -23.48 9.48
N GLN A 126 -20.10 -23.48 8.49
CA GLN A 126 -21.11 -22.45 8.29
C GLN A 126 -22.08 -22.40 9.48
N TYR A 127 -22.25 -21.20 10.03
CA TYR A 127 -23.29 -20.93 11.01
C TYR A 127 -24.69 -21.17 10.42
N GLU A 128 -25.65 -21.55 11.27
CA GLU A 128 -27.01 -21.91 10.85
C GLU A 128 -27.69 -20.84 9.98
N LYS A 129 -27.42 -19.57 10.26
CA LYS A 129 -27.91 -18.44 9.47
C LYS A 129 -26.88 -17.95 8.47
N GLU A 130 -27.32 -17.74 7.24
CA GLU A 130 -26.51 -17.08 6.23
C GLU A 130 -26.43 -15.58 6.50
N LEU A 131 -25.23 -15.08 6.76
CA LEU A 131 -24.94 -13.67 6.99
C LEU A 131 -24.27 -13.08 5.75
N ALA A 132 -25.01 -13.03 4.64
CA ALA A 132 -24.50 -12.60 3.33
C ALA A 132 -23.86 -11.19 3.35
N ASN A 133 -24.36 -10.32 4.23
CA ASN A 133 -23.81 -8.98 4.43
C ASN A 133 -22.36 -8.98 4.94
N MET A 134 -21.84 -10.07 5.51
CA MET A 134 -20.47 -10.19 6.01
C MET A 134 -19.44 -10.56 4.93
N GLY A 135 -19.89 -10.83 3.70
CA GLY A 135 -19.07 -11.43 2.66
C GLY A 135 -18.86 -12.93 2.87
N SER A 136 -18.31 -13.59 1.86
CA SER A 136 -18.07 -15.04 1.87
C SER A 136 -16.58 -15.32 1.93
N ASN A 137 -16.20 -16.27 2.79
CA ASN A 137 -14.84 -16.75 2.91
C ASN A 137 -14.76 -18.16 2.33
N GLU A 138 -13.70 -18.45 1.59
CA GLU A 138 -13.39 -19.77 1.06
C GLU A 138 -11.95 -20.11 1.46
N ILE A 139 -11.77 -21.23 2.16
CA ILE A 139 -10.47 -21.70 2.63
C ILE A 139 -10.19 -23.04 1.97
N THR A 140 -9.04 -23.14 1.31
CA THR A 140 -8.53 -24.37 0.72
C THR A 140 -7.19 -24.71 1.35
N LEU A 141 -7.02 -25.98 1.72
CA LEU A 141 -5.73 -26.55 2.10
C LEU A 141 -5.40 -27.70 1.14
N ARG A 142 -4.18 -27.70 0.62
CA ARG A 142 -3.59 -28.75 -0.23
C ARG A 142 -2.31 -29.24 0.43
N LEU A 143 -2.29 -30.51 0.83
CA LEU A 143 -1.11 -31.10 1.47
C LEU A 143 -1.04 -32.60 1.14
N ASP A 144 0.15 -33.10 0.81
CA ASP A 144 0.40 -34.52 0.52
C ASP A 144 -0.56 -35.15 -0.50
N GLY A 145 -0.92 -34.39 -1.54
CA GLY A 145 -1.86 -34.83 -2.57
C GLY A 145 -3.34 -34.86 -2.14
N ARG A 146 -3.65 -34.48 -0.90
CA ARG A 146 -5.00 -34.25 -0.40
C ARG A 146 -5.38 -32.78 -0.56
N GLU A 147 -6.65 -32.52 -0.82
CA GLU A 147 -7.20 -31.17 -0.93
C GLU A 147 -8.57 -31.12 -0.27
N ARG A 148 -8.82 -30.04 0.47
CA ARG A 148 -10.16 -29.72 0.95
C ARG A 148 -10.42 -28.23 0.82
N THR A 149 -11.62 -27.89 0.35
CA THR A 149 -12.14 -26.52 0.29
C THR A 149 -13.40 -26.42 1.14
N VAL A 150 -13.51 -25.36 1.94
CA VAL A 150 -14.74 -25.00 2.67
C VAL A 150 -15.11 -23.56 2.37
N LYS A 151 -16.42 -23.28 2.33
CA LYS A 151 -16.95 -21.94 2.11
C LYS A 151 -17.97 -21.60 3.18
N TYR A 152 -17.78 -20.46 3.85
CA TYR A 152 -18.67 -19.98 4.90
C TYR A 152 -18.58 -18.46 5.08
N ASN A 153 -19.67 -17.84 5.50
CA ASN A 153 -19.74 -16.41 5.79
C ASN A 153 -19.45 -16.12 7.26
N TRP A 154 -19.86 -17.03 8.14
CA TRP A 154 -19.65 -16.97 9.59
C TRP A 154 -19.55 -18.37 10.19
N THR A 155 -18.90 -18.48 11.35
CA THR A 155 -18.72 -19.75 12.07
C THR A 155 -18.62 -19.52 13.58
N GLU A 156 -19.12 -20.48 14.36
CA GLU A 156 -18.91 -20.55 15.81
C GLU A 156 -17.74 -21.47 16.20
N ASN A 157 -17.22 -22.25 15.24
CA ASN A 157 -16.04 -23.08 15.45
C ASN A 157 -14.83 -22.16 15.65
N LYS A 158 -14.18 -22.25 16.82
CA LYS A 158 -13.11 -21.32 17.23
C LYS A 158 -11.91 -21.34 16.28
N ASP A 159 -11.53 -22.51 15.78
CA ASP A 159 -10.38 -22.65 14.90
C ASP A 159 -10.71 -22.21 13.46
N ALA A 160 -11.90 -22.52 12.95
CA ALA A 160 -12.35 -21.99 11.65
C ALA A 160 -12.52 -20.46 11.70
N LYS A 161 -12.98 -19.93 12.84
CA LYS A 161 -13.05 -18.49 13.09
C LYS A 161 -11.66 -17.87 13.12
N PHE A 162 -10.72 -18.50 13.82
CA PHE A 162 -9.32 -18.07 13.84
C PHE A 162 -8.75 -17.99 12.42
N LEU A 163 -8.89 -19.04 11.60
CA LEU A 163 -8.39 -19.03 10.21
C LEU A 163 -8.97 -17.86 9.41
N MET A 164 -10.29 -17.66 9.47
CA MET A 164 -10.96 -16.54 8.79
C MET A 164 -10.42 -15.18 9.24
N ASP A 165 -10.36 -14.96 10.56
CA ASP A 165 -9.92 -13.68 11.13
C ASP A 165 -8.43 -13.44 10.80
N GLU A 166 -7.59 -14.47 10.85
CA GLU A 166 -6.16 -14.38 10.57
C GLU A 166 -5.88 -14.01 9.11
N TYR A 167 -6.54 -14.65 8.14
CA TYR A 167 -6.41 -14.27 6.74
C TYR A 167 -6.94 -12.85 6.45
N ARG A 168 -7.97 -12.40 7.15
CA ARG A 168 -8.44 -11.01 7.06
C ARG A 168 -7.41 -10.03 7.59
N ARG A 169 -6.73 -10.36 8.70
CA ARG A 169 -5.62 -9.55 9.22
C ARG A 169 -4.45 -9.45 8.23
N ILE A 170 -4.09 -10.57 7.61
CA ILE A 170 -3.07 -10.59 6.54
C ILE A 170 -3.53 -9.68 5.39
N ALA A 171 -4.78 -9.82 4.94
CA ALA A 171 -5.32 -9.00 3.88
C ALA A 171 -5.29 -7.49 4.21
N ASN A 172 -5.71 -7.11 5.41
CA ASN A 172 -5.69 -5.72 5.88
C ASN A 172 -4.27 -5.14 5.83
N GLU A 173 -3.29 -5.90 6.30
CA GLU A 173 -1.88 -5.49 6.27
C GLU A 173 -1.40 -5.22 4.85
N TYR A 174 -1.54 -6.20 3.96
CA TYR A 174 -0.96 -6.10 2.62
C TYR A 174 -1.69 -5.11 1.72
N VAL A 175 -3.02 -5.03 1.80
CA VAL A 175 -3.80 -4.00 1.09
C VAL A 175 -3.39 -2.60 1.59
N TRP A 176 -3.18 -2.43 2.89
CA TRP A 176 -2.71 -1.16 3.43
C TRP A 176 -1.28 -0.83 2.96
N LYS A 177 -0.37 -1.80 2.92
CA LYS A 177 0.99 -1.60 2.41
C LYS A 177 0.97 -1.13 0.95
N PHE A 178 0.18 -1.79 0.10
CA PHE A 178 -0.03 -1.38 -1.28
C PHE A 178 -0.54 0.07 -1.35
N ASP A 179 -1.61 0.39 -0.62
CA ASP A 179 -2.18 1.74 -0.61
C ASP A 179 -1.20 2.79 -0.13
N MET A 180 -0.37 2.44 0.85
CA MET A 180 0.67 3.33 1.34
C MET A 180 1.75 3.56 0.29
N VAL A 181 2.19 2.53 -0.44
CA VAL A 181 3.14 2.69 -1.56
C VAL A 181 2.56 3.63 -2.62
N VAL A 182 1.34 3.38 -3.07
CA VAL A 182 0.64 4.24 -4.05
C VAL A 182 0.51 5.67 -3.53
N THR A 183 0.16 5.84 -2.25
CA THR A 183 0.04 7.16 -1.60
C THR A 183 1.37 7.90 -1.58
N ARG A 184 2.47 7.23 -1.21
CA ARG A 184 3.82 7.83 -1.16
C ARG A 184 4.24 8.38 -2.52
N GLU A 185 3.89 7.67 -3.59
CA GLU A 185 4.28 8.02 -4.95
C GLU A 185 3.37 9.10 -5.57
N ASN A 186 2.07 8.97 -5.40
CA ASN A 186 1.10 9.74 -6.18
C ASN A 186 0.37 10.83 -5.37
N GLN A 187 0.19 10.63 -4.06
CA GLN A 187 -0.62 11.50 -3.21
C GLN A 187 -0.02 11.64 -1.80
N PRO A 188 1.24 12.09 -1.64
CA PRO A 188 1.94 12.06 -0.36
C PRO A 188 1.25 12.86 0.76
N LEU A 189 0.41 13.85 0.40
CA LEU A 189 -0.40 14.61 1.35
C LEU A 189 -1.47 13.78 2.08
N GLU A 190 -1.86 12.61 1.52
CA GLU A 190 -2.81 11.67 2.14
C GLU A 190 -2.12 10.71 3.14
N ALA A 191 -0.79 10.68 3.19
CA ALA A 191 -0.04 9.81 4.10
C ALA A 191 -0.44 9.93 5.58
N PRO A 192 -0.78 11.12 6.14
CA PRO A 192 -1.27 11.22 7.52
C PRO A 192 -2.53 10.37 7.77
N ARG A 193 -3.47 10.36 6.80
CA ARG A 193 -4.68 9.55 6.89
C ARG A 193 -4.34 8.06 6.84
N MET A 194 -3.43 7.67 5.96
CA MET A 194 -2.97 6.28 5.83
C MET A 194 -2.31 5.76 7.11
N ILE A 195 -1.47 6.57 7.76
CA ILE A 195 -0.88 6.20 9.06
C ILE A 195 -1.96 6.11 10.14
N GLY A 196 -2.97 6.97 10.14
CA GLY A 196 -4.12 6.88 11.05
C GLY A 196 -4.95 5.61 10.85
N THR A 197 -5.08 5.11 9.61
CA THR A 197 -5.70 3.81 9.34
C THR A 197 -4.89 2.66 9.94
N LEU A 198 -3.57 2.66 9.76
CA LEU A 198 -2.71 1.64 10.37
C LEU A 198 -2.79 1.65 11.90
N ASP A 199 -2.75 2.83 12.53
CA ASP A 199 -2.95 2.98 13.98
C ASP A 199 -4.25 2.31 14.44
N THR A 200 -5.34 2.54 13.70
CA THR A 200 -6.63 1.89 14.00
C THR A 200 -6.54 0.38 13.87
N TYR A 201 -5.89 -0.16 12.82
CA TYR A 201 -5.70 -1.61 12.70
C TYR A 201 -4.88 -2.18 13.85
N LEU A 202 -3.81 -1.51 14.27
CA LEU A 202 -2.99 -1.94 15.40
C LEU A 202 -3.78 -1.96 16.71
N ARG A 203 -4.58 -0.93 16.99
CA ARG A 203 -5.41 -0.86 18.20
C ARG A 203 -6.50 -1.91 18.25
N LEU A 204 -7.07 -2.26 17.10
CA LEU A 204 -8.13 -3.29 17.00
C LEU A 204 -7.58 -4.71 16.91
N GLY A 205 -6.26 -4.89 16.80
CA GLY A 205 -5.65 -6.20 16.57
C GLY A 205 -6.04 -6.77 15.21
N GLU A 206 -6.08 -5.92 14.18
CA GLU A 206 -6.44 -6.22 12.78
C GLU A 206 -5.21 -6.42 11.88
N ILE A 207 -4.02 -6.49 12.49
CA ILE A 207 -2.74 -6.86 11.84
C ILE A 207 -2.28 -8.19 12.44
N SER A 208 -1.86 -9.11 11.59
CA SER A 208 -1.49 -10.49 11.98
C SER A 208 -0.26 -10.50 12.89
N ASP A 209 0.83 -9.88 12.44
CA ASP A 209 2.06 -9.79 13.22
C ASP A 209 2.69 -8.38 13.12
N PRO A 210 2.28 -7.44 14.00
CA PRO A 210 2.72 -6.04 13.94
C PRO A 210 4.25 -5.82 13.86
N PRO A 211 5.11 -6.59 14.55
CA PRO A 211 6.57 -6.46 14.42
C PRO A 211 7.10 -6.59 12.99
N HIS A 212 6.43 -7.35 12.12
CA HIS A 212 6.83 -7.52 10.73
C HIS A 212 6.75 -6.22 9.92
N LEU A 213 5.90 -5.27 10.35
CA LEU A 213 5.76 -3.97 9.71
C LEU A 213 6.85 -2.96 10.09
N LEU A 214 7.68 -3.23 11.11
CA LEU A 214 8.62 -2.25 11.65
C LEU A 214 9.57 -1.68 10.59
N ALA A 215 10.10 -2.52 9.70
CA ALA A 215 10.99 -2.07 8.64
C ALA A 215 10.28 -1.06 7.70
N PHE A 216 9.07 -1.40 7.25
CA PHE A 216 8.29 -0.55 6.35
C PHE A 216 7.83 0.76 7.03
N ILE A 217 7.39 0.70 8.29
CA ILE A 217 7.00 1.90 9.05
C ILE A 217 8.22 2.81 9.30
N LYS A 218 9.41 2.23 9.51
CA LYS A 218 10.65 2.98 9.65
C LYS A 218 10.97 3.76 8.37
N GLU A 219 10.89 3.12 7.22
CA GLU A 219 11.05 3.82 5.92
C GLU A 219 10.08 5.00 5.80
N ILE A 220 8.82 4.83 6.21
CA ILE A 220 7.83 5.93 6.18
C ILE A 220 8.22 7.06 7.14
N SER A 221 8.76 6.73 8.33
CA SER A 221 9.17 7.75 9.30
C SER A 221 10.36 8.59 8.83
N GLU A 222 11.16 8.05 7.92
CA GLU A 222 12.38 8.68 7.38
C GLU A 222 12.15 9.31 6.00
N ASP A 223 10.99 9.07 5.35
CA ASP A 223 10.68 9.56 4.01
C ASP A 223 10.34 11.06 3.97
N GLU A 224 11.33 11.89 3.60
CA GLU A 224 11.20 13.35 3.54
C GLU A 224 10.15 13.88 2.56
N ARG A 225 9.67 13.05 1.62
CA ARG A 225 8.59 13.44 0.70
C ARG A 225 7.25 13.53 1.41
N LEU A 226 7.13 12.93 2.59
CA LEU A 226 5.89 12.85 3.35
C LEU A 226 5.76 13.99 4.35
N PRO A 227 4.52 14.45 4.63
CA PRO A 227 4.26 15.45 5.66
C PRO A 227 4.89 15.07 7.00
N LEU A 228 5.46 16.05 7.70
CA LEU A 228 6.10 15.84 9.01
C LEU A 228 5.17 15.17 10.03
N ILE A 229 3.87 15.47 9.97
CA ILE A 229 2.86 14.84 10.83
C ILE A 229 2.75 13.32 10.60
N ALA A 230 2.82 12.85 9.35
CA ALA A 230 2.79 11.43 9.02
C ALA A 230 4.05 10.72 9.54
N ARG A 231 5.23 11.32 9.29
CA ARG A 231 6.52 10.80 9.77
C ARG A 231 6.57 10.68 11.28
N ASN A 232 6.16 11.73 12.00
CA ASN A 232 6.11 11.73 13.47
C ASN A 232 5.12 10.70 14.01
N HIS A 233 3.99 10.47 13.32
CA HIS A 233 3.03 9.44 13.72
C HIS A 233 3.60 8.04 13.47
N ALA A 234 4.22 7.77 12.31
CA ALA A 234 4.92 6.52 12.05
C ALA A 234 5.98 6.21 13.12
N ALA A 235 6.79 7.20 13.51
CA ALA A 235 7.77 7.06 14.59
C ALA A 235 7.14 6.74 15.96
N ARG A 236 5.91 7.20 16.24
CA ARG A 236 5.15 6.81 17.44
C ARG A 236 4.66 5.37 17.35
N LEU A 237 4.18 4.93 16.18
CA LEU A 237 3.72 3.55 15.97
C LEU A 237 4.86 2.55 16.16
N ILE A 238 6.08 2.85 15.68
CA ILE A 238 7.28 2.02 15.90
C ILE A 238 7.47 1.76 17.41
N LYS A 239 7.48 2.83 18.21
CA LYS A 239 7.63 2.72 19.67
C LYS A 239 6.50 1.93 20.34
N GLN A 240 5.28 2.00 19.81
CA GLN A 240 4.15 1.24 20.33
C GLN A 240 4.32 -0.25 20.04
N ILE A 241 4.66 -0.62 18.81
CA ILE A 241 4.88 -2.01 18.40
C ILE A 241 6.04 -2.63 19.19
N GLU A 242 7.15 -1.89 19.36
CA GLU A 242 8.31 -2.35 20.14
C GLU A 242 8.00 -2.57 21.62
N LYS A 243 7.08 -1.79 22.20
CA LYS A 243 6.64 -1.98 23.59
C LYS A 243 5.80 -3.24 23.77
N VAL A 244 4.96 -3.58 22.78
CA VAL A 244 4.14 -4.80 22.82
C VAL A 244 4.97 -6.06 22.59
N LYS A 245 6.13 -5.95 21.93
CA LYS A 245 7.09 -7.05 21.76
C LYS A 245 7.77 -7.45 23.09
N LYS A 246 7.88 -6.54 24.06
CA LYS A 246 8.50 -6.77 25.37
C LYS A 246 7.52 -7.38 26.34
#